data_AF-A0A3S0AQL6-F1
#
_entry.id   AF-A0A3S0AQL6-F1
#
_cell.length_a   1.000
_cell.length_b   1.000
_cell.length_c   1.000
_cell.angle_alpha   90.00
_cell.angle_beta   90.00
_cell.angle_gamma   90.00
#
_symmetry.space_group_name_H-M   'P 1'
#
loop_
_entity.id
_entity.type
_entity.pdbx_description
1 polymer ?
#
loop_
_entity_poly.entity_id
_entity_poly.type
_entity_poly.pdbx_seq_one_letter_code
_entity_poly.pdbx_strand_id
1 'polypeptide(L)'
;MQAFLAPAMWSFPEEWLAMRISETNGVELDYWVARALGMMPTILRPQGRPSCFVIPAKSEAFSFAPSSTWADGGPIIDRERISFRWAGSGATRWCVAVKQGFRTVEANGETLLVAAMRAVVIDQFGDLELHPVKLAREGSC
;
A
#
# COMPACT_ATOMS: atom_id res chain seq x y z
N MET A 1 -21.11 -17.88 31.04
CA MET A 1 -21.23 -17.44 29.64
C MET A 1 -20.93 -15.94 29.60
N GLN A 2 -19.69 -15.55 29.32
CA GLN A 2 -19.35 -14.14 29.12
C GLN A 2 -19.59 -13.81 27.64
N ALA A 3 -20.59 -12.96 27.39
CA ALA A 3 -20.78 -12.32 26.10
C ALA A 3 -19.63 -11.32 25.91
N PHE A 4 -18.78 -11.55 24.92
CA PHE A 4 -17.83 -10.54 24.45
C PHE A 4 -18.65 -9.41 23.82
N LEU A 5 -18.69 -8.27 24.51
CA LEU A 5 -19.20 -7.02 23.98
C LEU A 5 -18.30 -6.63 22.79
N ALA A 6 -18.85 -6.63 21.59
CA ALA A 6 -18.21 -6.04 20.43
C ALA A 6 -17.95 -4.55 20.72
N PRO A 7 -16.73 -4.01 20.54
CA PRO A 7 -16.49 -2.60 20.79
C PRO A 7 -17.24 -1.78 19.74
N ALA A 8 -17.83 -0.69 20.23
CA ALA A 8 -18.69 0.22 19.51
C ALA A 8 -18.10 0.66 18.15
N MET A 9 -18.89 0.54 17.09
CA MET A 9 -18.68 1.20 15.81
C MET A 9 -18.51 2.71 16.05
N TRP A 10 -17.26 3.18 16.05
CA TRP A 10 -16.94 4.61 16.03
C TRP A 10 -17.60 5.25 14.80
N SER A 11 -18.53 6.17 15.03
CA SER A 11 -19.13 6.98 13.97
C SER A 11 -18.16 8.09 13.59
N PHE A 12 -17.42 7.91 12.50
CA PHE A 12 -16.54 8.93 11.93
C PHE A 12 -17.39 9.95 11.14
N PRO A 13 -17.31 11.27 11.44
CA PRO A 13 -18.05 12.28 10.69
C PRO A 13 -17.41 12.53 9.31
N GLU A 14 -18.25 12.66 8.29
CA GLU A 14 -17.98 12.86 6.85
C GLU A 14 -16.77 12.08 6.27
N GLU A 15 -17.09 10.85 5.82
CA GLU A 15 -16.45 10.09 4.74
C GLU A 15 -14.93 9.86 4.85
N TRP A 16 -14.52 9.28 5.97
CA TRP A 16 -13.23 8.62 6.09
C TRP A 16 -13.29 7.26 5.38
N LEU A 17 -12.55 7.10 4.28
CA LEU A 17 -12.32 5.77 3.74
C LEU A 17 -11.28 5.08 4.62
N ALA A 18 -11.72 4.01 5.29
CA ALA A 18 -10.81 3.05 5.87
C ALA A 18 -10.23 2.21 4.73
N MET A 19 -8.93 2.32 4.50
CA MET A 19 -8.23 1.50 3.54
C MET A 19 -7.52 0.37 4.26
N ARG A 20 -7.70 -0.84 3.75
CA ARG A 20 -6.98 -2.01 4.22
C ARG A 20 -5.82 -2.33 3.30
N ILE A 21 -4.60 -2.14 3.77
CA ILE A 21 -3.39 -2.30 2.96
C ILE A 21 -3.24 -3.73 2.43
N SER A 22 -3.68 -4.73 3.21
CA SER A 22 -3.74 -6.12 2.77
C SER A 22 -4.70 -6.39 1.60
N GLU A 23 -5.58 -5.46 1.24
CA GLU A 23 -6.49 -5.53 0.09
C GLU A 23 -6.10 -4.55 -1.03
N THR A 24 -5.27 -3.55 -0.75
CA THR A 24 -4.79 -2.53 -1.70
C THR A 24 -3.86 -3.12 -2.77
N ASN A 25 -4.00 -2.66 -4.01
CA ASN A 25 -3.22 -3.11 -5.17
C ASN A 25 -2.95 -1.98 -6.18
N GLY A 26 -2.03 -2.22 -7.11
CA GLY A 26 -1.76 -1.33 -8.25
C GLY A 26 -1.38 0.08 -7.83
N VAL A 27 -1.93 1.07 -8.53
CA VAL A 27 -1.53 2.49 -8.37
C VAL A 27 -1.69 3.02 -6.94
N GLU A 28 -2.69 2.52 -6.22
CA GLU A 28 -2.96 2.93 -4.85
C GLU A 28 -1.91 2.36 -3.89
N LEU A 29 -1.50 1.11 -4.10
CA LEU A 29 -0.40 0.51 -3.35
C LEU A 29 0.91 1.24 -3.65
N ASP A 30 1.18 1.56 -4.92
CA ASP A 30 2.37 2.31 -5.34
C ASP A 30 2.44 3.71 -4.70
N TYR A 31 1.30 4.40 -4.61
CA TYR A 31 1.18 5.67 -3.92
C TYR A 31 1.56 5.55 -2.45
N TRP A 32 1.04 4.54 -1.76
CA TRP A 32 1.33 4.33 -0.34
C TRP A 32 2.76 3.91 -0.07
N VAL A 33 3.37 3.12 -0.96
CA VAL A 33 4.80 2.81 -0.89
C VAL A 33 5.62 4.09 -1.00
N ALA A 34 5.30 4.99 -1.93
CA ALA A 34 6.00 6.26 -2.05
C ALA A 34 5.87 7.11 -0.77
N ARG A 35 4.67 7.16 -0.17
CA ARG A 35 4.45 7.82 1.12
C ARG A 35 5.28 7.18 2.24
N ALA A 36 5.30 5.85 2.33
CA ALA A 36 6.06 5.11 3.34
C ALA A 36 7.58 5.38 3.23
N LEU A 37 8.06 5.61 2.02
CA LEU A 37 9.45 5.97 1.74
C LEU A 37 9.75 7.46 1.96
N GLY A 38 8.78 8.26 2.43
CA GLY A 38 8.95 9.69 2.70
C GLY A 38 8.92 10.57 1.45
N MET A 39 8.39 10.05 0.33
CA MET A 39 8.23 10.81 -0.91
C MET A 39 6.90 11.57 -0.93
N MET A 40 6.75 12.47 -1.91
CA MET A 40 5.51 13.21 -2.19
C MET A 40 4.87 12.71 -3.48
N PRO A 41 4.10 11.61 -3.44
CA PRO A 41 3.43 11.08 -4.62
C PRO A 41 2.13 11.82 -4.95
N THR A 42 1.74 11.72 -6.21
CA THR A 42 0.43 12.09 -6.73
C THR A 42 -0.05 11.02 -7.71
N ILE A 43 -1.36 10.84 -7.86
CA ILE A 43 -1.93 9.94 -8.87
C ILE A 43 -2.36 10.80 -10.07
N LEU A 44 -1.73 10.58 -11.22
CA LEU A 44 -2.10 11.21 -12.48
C LEU A 44 -2.74 10.19 -13.42
N ARG A 45 -3.44 10.67 -14.46
CA ARG A 45 -4.06 9.82 -15.48
C ARG A 45 -3.48 10.09 -16.88
N PRO A 46 -2.18 9.83 -17.12
CA PRO A 46 -1.63 9.94 -18.46
C PRO A 46 -2.41 9.03 -19.41
N GLN A 47 -2.91 9.57 -20.52
CA GLN A 47 -3.71 8.83 -21.50
C GLN A 47 -4.94 8.12 -20.89
N GLY A 48 -5.51 8.68 -19.81
CA GLY A 48 -6.69 8.15 -19.12
C GLY A 48 -6.41 6.98 -18.17
N ARG A 49 -5.17 6.49 -18.06
CA ARG A 49 -4.80 5.37 -17.17
C ARG A 49 -4.18 5.90 -15.88
N PRO A 50 -4.66 5.51 -14.69
CA PRO A 50 -4.09 5.99 -13.45
C PRO A 50 -2.66 5.45 -13.26
N SER A 51 -1.75 6.31 -12.84
CA SER A 51 -0.35 5.97 -12.55
C SER A 51 0.17 6.83 -11.40
N CYS A 52 1.03 6.27 -10.56
CA CYS A 52 1.63 6.95 -9.43
C CYS A 52 2.87 7.70 -9.93
N PHE A 53 2.92 9.00 -9.63
CA PHE A 53 4.05 9.86 -9.94
C PHE A 53 4.65 10.41 -8.67
N VAL A 54 5.97 10.39 -8.57
CA VAL A 54 6.71 11.08 -7.53
C VAL A 54 7.24 12.39 -8.10
N ILE A 55 7.07 13.49 -7.35
CA ILE A 55 7.57 14.81 -7.72
C ILE A 55 8.70 15.18 -6.76
N PRO A 56 9.98 15.00 -7.15
CA PRO A 56 11.10 15.45 -6.33
C PRO A 56 11.20 16.98 -6.33
N ALA A 57 11.65 17.57 -5.22
CA ALA A 57 11.76 19.02 -5.09
C ALA A 57 12.70 19.71 -6.12
N LYS A 58 13.60 18.95 -6.75
CA LYS A 58 14.64 19.45 -7.67
C LYS A 58 14.78 18.63 -8.95
N SER A 59 13.80 17.82 -9.31
CA SER A 59 13.85 16.95 -10.50
C SER A 59 12.49 16.86 -11.15
N GLU A 60 12.48 16.43 -12.41
CA GLU A 60 11.24 16.10 -13.11
C GLU A 60 10.48 14.97 -12.40
N ALA A 61 9.16 15.05 -12.51
CA ALA A 61 8.28 14.01 -12.00
C ALA A 61 8.50 12.71 -12.78
N PHE A 62 8.52 11.58 -12.08
CA PHE A 62 8.71 10.28 -12.69
C PHE A 62 7.61 9.29 -12.26
N SER A 63 7.30 8.34 -13.13
CA SER A 63 6.38 7.25 -12.82
C SER A 63 7.04 6.29 -11.82
N PHE A 64 6.29 5.87 -10.83
CA PHE A 64 6.76 4.97 -9.78
C PHE A 64 5.76 3.85 -9.58
N ALA A 65 6.15 2.62 -9.93
CA ALA A 65 5.26 1.47 -9.96
C ALA A 65 5.89 0.22 -9.28
N PRO A 66 6.34 0.32 -8.01
CA PRO A 66 7.07 -0.74 -7.33
C PRO A 66 6.27 -2.03 -7.12
N SER A 67 4.92 -1.99 -7.14
CA SER A 67 4.09 -3.19 -7.02
C SER A 67 4.02 -4.01 -8.32
N SER A 68 4.47 -3.46 -9.46
CA SER A 68 4.32 -4.08 -10.78
C SER A 68 5.62 -4.10 -11.61
N THR A 69 6.60 -3.26 -11.28
CA THR A 69 7.86 -3.13 -12.02
C THR A 69 9.05 -3.44 -11.12
N TRP A 70 9.88 -4.41 -11.54
CA TRP A 70 11.08 -4.81 -10.79
C TRP A 70 12.14 -3.73 -10.67
N ALA A 71 12.26 -2.84 -11.67
CA ALA A 71 13.21 -1.72 -11.61
C ALA A 71 12.95 -0.79 -10.41
N ASP A 72 11.68 -0.64 -10.02
CA ASP A 72 11.28 0.18 -8.87
C ASP A 72 11.23 -0.65 -7.59
N GLY A 73 10.63 -1.86 -7.65
CA GLY A 73 10.38 -2.68 -6.46
C GLY A 73 11.59 -3.46 -5.95
N GLY A 74 12.49 -3.90 -6.84
CA GLY A 74 13.67 -4.68 -6.49
C GLY A 74 14.62 -3.95 -5.51
N PRO A 75 15.03 -2.71 -5.80
CA PRO A 75 15.87 -1.94 -4.88
C PRO A 75 15.24 -1.73 -3.49
N ILE A 76 13.90 -1.65 -3.41
CA ILE A 76 13.18 -1.52 -2.13
C ILE A 76 13.27 -2.82 -1.33
N ILE A 77 13.09 -3.97 -1.98
CA ILE A 77 13.19 -5.29 -1.35
C ILE A 77 14.56 -5.49 -0.71
N ASP A 78 15.62 -5.16 -1.43
CA ASP A 78 17.00 -5.27 -0.94
C ASP A 78 17.25 -4.33 0.24
N ARG A 79 16.85 -3.06 0.11
CA ARG A 79 17.00 -2.04 1.16
C ARG A 79 16.27 -2.43 2.44
N GLU A 80 15.05 -2.90 2.33
CA GLU A 80 14.16 -3.23 3.45
C GLU A 80 14.35 -4.67 3.97
N ARG A 81 15.30 -5.42 3.39
CA ARG A 81 15.68 -6.80 3.79
C ARG A 81 14.47 -7.74 3.83
N ILE A 82 13.66 -7.68 2.78
CA ILE A 82 12.43 -8.47 2.69
C ILE A 82 12.78 -9.88 2.22
N SER A 83 12.35 -10.88 3.00
CA SER A 83 12.43 -12.29 2.64
C SER A 83 11.08 -12.82 2.18
N PHE A 84 11.08 -13.91 1.42
CA PHE A 84 9.86 -14.46 0.83
C PHE A 84 9.67 -15.93 1.18
N ARG A 85 8.40 -16.32 1.32
CA ARG A 85 7.98 -17.71 1.30
C ARG A 85 6.69 -17.87 0.51
N TRP A 86 6.52 -19.04 -0.10
CA TRP A 86 5.27 -19.39 -0.77
C TRP A 86 4.25 -19.89 0.26
N ALA A 87 2.99 -19.49 0.09
CA ALA A 87 1.93 -19.89 1.01
C ALA A 87 1.52 -21.37 0.81
N GLY A 88 2.25 -22.31 1.41
CA GLY A 88 1.82 -23.71 1.65
C GLY A 88 1.45 -24.58 0.44
N SER A 89 1.34 -25.90 0.65
CA SER A 89 1.01 -26.87 -0.40
C SER A 89 -0.48 -26.78 -0.80
N GLY A 90 -0.77 -25.97 -1.82
CA GLY A 90 -2.09 -25.87 -2.44
C GLY A 90 -2.45 -24.46 -2.93
N ALA A 91 -1.84 -23.41 -2.38
CA ALA A 91 -2.03 -22.04 -2.82
C ALA A 91 -0.84 -21.58 -3.68
N THR A 92 -0.78 -22.08 -4.91
CA THR A 92 0.23 -21.70 -5.93
C THR A 92 0.13 -20.24 -6.41
N ARG A 93 -0.63 -19.39 -5.72
CA ARG A 93 -0.99 -18.04 -6.16
C ARG A 93 -0.61 -16.94 -5.19
N TRP A 94 -0.11 -17.26 -3.99
CA TRP A 94 0.13 -16.27 -2.94
C TRP A 94 1.57 -16.29 -2.44
N CYS A 95 2.19 -15.12 -2.47
CA CYS A 95 3.49 -14.82 -1.91
C CYS A 95 3.31 -14.23 -0.51
N VAL A 96 4.12 -14.68 0.44
CA VAL A 96 4.27 -14.04 1.75
C VAL A 96 5.60 -13.33 1.76
N ALA A 97 5.57 -12.02 2.00
CA ALA A 97 6.75 -11.20 2.23
C ALA A 97 6.91 -10.97 3.73
N VAL A 98 8.13 -11.15 4.23
CA VAL A 98 8.49 -10.96 5.63
C VAL A 98 9.56 -9.90 5.70
N LYS A 99 9.20 -8.73 6.23
CA LYS A 99 10.11 -7.61 6.47
C LYS A 99 10.63 -7.69 7.90
N GLN A 100 11.96 -7.73 8.06
CA GLN A 100 12.59 -7.74 9.37
C GLN A 100 12.99 -6.31 9.77
N GLY A 101 12.39 -5.81 10.84
CA GLY A 101 12.70 -4.50 11.42
C GLY A 101 12.61 -4.53 12.95
N PHE A 102 12.18 -3.43 13.57
CA PHE A 102 11.84 -3.42 15.01
C PHE A 102 10.70 -4.39 15.35
N ARG A 103 9.81 -4.62 14.39
CA ARG A 103 8.80 -5.66 14.42
C ARG A 103 8.92 -6.48 13.13
N THR A 104 8.59 -7.77 13.21
CA THR A 104 8.43 -8.59 12.01
C THR A 104 7.06 -8.34 11.43
N VAL A 105 7.01 -7.90 10.18
CA VAL A 105 5.77 -7.68 9.44
C VAL A 105 5.66 -8.71 8.33
N GLU A 106 4.51 -9.37 8.26
CA GLU A 106 4.16 -10.29 7.18
C GLU A 106 3.01 -9.72 6.36
N ALA A 107 3.13 -9.78 5.03
CA ALA A 107 2.06 -9.42 4.13
C ALA A 107 1.93 -10.43 3.00
N ASN A 108 0.68 -10.65 2.58
CA ASN A 108 0.33 -11.54 1.48
C ASN A 108 0.09 -10.73 0.20
N GLY A 109 0.40 -11.33 -0.95
CA GLY A 109 0.07 -10.76 -2.25
C GLY A 109 0.06 -11.80 -3.36
N GLU A 110 -0.60 -11.48 -4.47
CA GLU A 110 -0.65 -12.35 -5.65
C GLU A 110 0.71 -12.46 -6.37
N THR A 111 1.59 -11.48 -6.14
CA THR A 111 2.97 -11.47 -6.63
C THR A 111 3.95 -11.11 -5.50
N LEU A 112 5.24 -11.40 -5.72
CA LEU A 112 6.30 -11.02 -4.77
C LEU A 112 6.34 -9.52 -4.53
N LEU A 113 6.19 -8.72 -5.60
CA LEU A 113 6.21 -7.26 -5.51
C LEU A 113 5.02 -6.73 -4.71
N VAL A 114 3.81 -7.23 -4.98
CA VAL A 114 2.61 -6.83 -4.21
C VAL A 114 2.76 -7.18 -2.73
N ALA A 115 3.21 -8.40 -2.42
CA ALA A 115 3.43 -8.83 -1.04
C ALA A 115 4.48 -7.95 -0.34
N ALA A 116 5.62 -7.69 -0.99
CA ALA A 116 6.69 -6.85 -0.45
C ALA A 116 6.22 -5.42 -0.19
N MET A 117 5.55 -4.80 -1.16
CA MET A 117 5.08 -3.43 -1.04
C MET A 117 4.05 -3.27 0.08
N ARG A 118 3.14 -4.23 0.24
CA ARG A 118 2.21 -4.26 1.38
C ARG A 118 2.95 -4.35 2.72
N ALA A 119 3.99 -5.18 2.82
CA ALA A 119 4.78 -5.28 4.04
C ALA A 119 5.47 -3.96 4.40
N VAL A 120 5.98 -3.22 3.40
CA VAL A 120 6.60 -1.89 3.60
C VAL A 120 5.58 -0.89 4.14
N VAL A 121 4.40 -0.83 3.55
CA VAL A 121 3.34 0.11 3.96
C VAL A 121 2.81 -0.26 5.36
N ILE A 122 2.59 -1.54 5.64
CA ILE A 122 2.11 -2.01 6.95
C ILE A 122 3.14 -1.73 8.05
N ASP A 123 4.43 -1.88 7.80
CA ASP A 123 5.47 -1.55 8.79
C ASP A 123 5.47 -0.06 9.16
N GLN A 124 5.13 0.82 8.21
CA GLN A 124 5.09 2.25 8.42
C GLN A 124 3.76 2.77 9.01
N PHE A 125 2.63 2.26 8.55
CA PHE A 125 1.29 2.81 8.86
C PHE A 125 0.34 1.82 9.57
N GLY A 126 0.66 0.53 9.56
CA GLY A 126 -0.26 -0.54 9.96
C GLY A 126 -1.14 -1.03 8.80
N ASP A 127 -2.00 -2.02 9.06
CA ASP A 127 -2.89 -2.62 8.04
C ASP A 127 -4.14 -1.78 7.76
N LEU A 128 -4.60 -0.99 8.73
CA LEU A 128 -5.77 -0.13 8.59
C LEU A 128 -5.35 1.33 8.67
N GLU A 129 -5.46 2.03 7.54
CA GLU A 129 -5.20 3.47 7.50
C GLU A 129 -6.49 4.23 7.20
N LEU A 130 -6.71 5.31 7.95
CA LEU A 130 -7.85 6.22 7.78
C LEU A 130 -7.37 7.43 6.99
N HIS A 131 -7.87 7.61 5.76
CA HIS A 131 -7.55 8.81 4.99
C HIS A 131 -8.80 9.69 4.82
N PRO A 132 -8.72 11.00 5.07
CA PRO A 132 -9.80 11.91 4.73
C PRO A 132 -9.88 11.99 3.21
N VAL A 133 -10.99 11.55 2.62
CA VAL A 133 -11.25 11.74 1.20
C VAL A 133 -12.07 13.01 1.06
N LYS A 134 -11.52 14.00 0.37
CA LYS A 134 -12.32 15.12 -0.11
C LYS A 134 -12.97 14.67 -1.41
N LEU A 135 -14.18 14.09 -1.31
CA LEU A 135 -14.98 13.91 -2.51
C LEU A 135 -15.22 15.30 -3.10
N ALA A 136 -14.80 15.48 -4.36
CA ALA A 136 -15.24 16.65 -5.11
C ALA A 136 -16.76 16.62 -5.09
N ARG A 137 -17.39 17.67 -4.51
CA ARG A 137 -18.83 17.80 -4.55
C ARG A 137 -19.27 17.67 -6.01
N GLU A 138 -19.99 16.61 -6.33
CA GLU A 138 -20.67 16.49 -7.61
C GLU A 138 -21.57 17.72 -7.76
N GLY A 139 -21.36 18.51 -8.82
CA GLY A 139 -22.29 19.56 -9.23
C GLY A 139 -21.89 21.02 -8.99
N SER A 140 -20.68 21.43 -9.36
CA SER A 140 -20.43 22.84 -9.71
C SER A 140 -19.73 22.95 -11.06
N CYS A 141 -20.48 22.69 -12.12
CA CYS A 141 -20.48 23.49 -13.36
C CYS A 141 -21.73 23.15 -14.18
#